data_AF-A0A1V6EYU9-F1
#
_entry.id   AF-A0A1V6EYU9-F1
#
_cell.length_a   1.000
_cell.length_b   1.000
_cell.length_c   1.000
_cell.angle_alpha   90.00
_cell.angle_beta   90.00
_cell.angle_gamma   90.00
#
_symmetry.space_group_name_H-M   'P 1'
#
loop_
_entity.id
_entity.type
_entity.pdbx_description
1 polymer ?
#
loop_
_entity_poly.entity_id
_entity_poly.type
_entity_poly.pdbx_seq_one_letter_code
_entity_poly.pdbx_strand_id
1 'polypeptide(L)'
;MVKVSLPKVTLAAVAFGSFLLAGCTSPKPWPDSPLYEAPAGNPDWEAPANRKEAMAAMAGHYAHYDVVAYQGETPNGPLSTFIVSYGFTDLVIEEGELVEYDCFCHAEHKANQNMTTTFPDAATRAILPRSAVVEVYEEDGAWNLFRPATPTLIGIGGNPDVPLSMNPGDPLIKDDDDDGKPGVTVFITLFGLIRGEIYIARREIFQNDLTLYSDGSLRGSVRDDSEQLVVGASLGILNAPNNPDQWPDPGLNPILLIPIPEDIDTCEELMAHREAFFPPEPEF
;
A
#
# COMPACT_ATOMS: atom_id res chain seq x y z
N MET A 1 22.67 -43.17 74.24
CA MET A 1 22.75 -43.58 72.82
C MET A 1 21.34 -43.98 72.40
N VAL A 2 20.61 -43.39 71.46
CA VAL A 2 20.81 -42.35 70.44
C VAL A 2 19.44 -41.64 70.38
N LYS A 3 19.37 -40.31 70.51
CA LYS A 3 18.17 -39.54 70.18
C LYS A 3 18.33 -39.07 68.74
N VAL A 4 17.61 -39.70 67.81
CA VAL A 4 17.55 -39.29 66.41
C VAL A 4 16.65 -38.06 66.31
N SER A 5 17.24 -36.91 66.01
CA SER A 5 16.52 -35.67 65.67
C SER A 5 16.30 -35.66 64.17
N LEU A 6 15.04 -35.59 63.72
CA LEU A 6 14.72 -35.34 62.31
C LEU A 6 15.20 -33.93 61.91
N PRO A 7 15.78 -33.74 60.71
CA PRO A 7 15.99 -32.41 60.16
C PRO A 7 14.67 -31.84 59.65
N LYS A 8 14.39 -30.59 60.00
CA LYS A 8 13.30 -29.79 59.44
C LYS A 8 13.57 -29.59 57.95
N VAL A 9 12.68 -30.08 57.10
CA VAL A 9 12.64 -29.76 55.67
C VAL A 9 12.15 -28.33 55.55
N THR A 10 13.05 -27.41 55.25
CA THR A 10 12.71 -26.04 54.86
C THR A 10 12.16 -26.10 53.44
N LEU A 11 10.86 -25.84 53.29
CA LEU A 11 10.18 -25.71 52.01
C LEU A 11 10.78 -24.49 51.27
N ALA A 12 11.70 -24.73 50.34
CA ALA A 12 12.14 -23.71 49.41
C ALA A 12 10.98 -23.46 48.43
N ALA A 13 10.29 -22.34 48.62
CA ALA A 13 9.32 -21.83 47.67
C ALA A 13 10.06 -21.48 46.37
N VAL A 14 10.01 -22.37 45.39
CA VAL A 14 10.37 -22.06 44.01
C VAL A 14 9.25 -21.17 43.47
N ALA A 15 9.47 -19.86 43.53
CA ALA A 15 8.66 -18.91 42.80
C ALA A 15 8.86 -19.18 41.30
N PHE A 16 7.90 -19.88 40.68
CA PHE A 16 7.71 -19.84 39.23
C PHE A 16 7.30 -18.41 38.88
N GLY A 17 8.30 -17.57 38.62
CA GLY A 17 8.11 -16.29 37.96
C GLY A 17 7.63 -16.57 36.55
N SER A 18 6.32 -16.53 36.34
CA SER A 18 5.73 -16.36 35.03
C SER A 18 6.20 -15.03 34.47
N PHE A 19 7.34 -15.03 33.76
CA PHE A 19 7.69 -13.98 32.83
C PHE A 19 6.73 -14.07 31.63
N LEU A 20 5.48 -13.64 31.87
CA LEU A 20 4.68 -13.10 30.78
C LEU A 20 5.33 -11.78 30.43
N LEU A 21 6.32 -11.84 29.54
CA LEU A 21 6.74 -10.68 28.75
C LEU A 21 5.57 -10.33 27.84
N ALA A 22 4.50 -9.80 28.41
CA ALA A 22 3.61 -8.90 27.70
C ALA A 22 4.46 -7.65 27.46
N GLY A 23 5.33 -7.71 26.46
CA GLY A 23 5.97 -6.53 25.93
C GLY A 23 4.84 -5.66 25.39
N CYS A 24 4.42 -4.67 26.18
CA CYS A 24 3.62 -3.57 25.68
C CYS A 24 4.49 -2.87 24.62
N THR A 25 4.44 -3.33 23.38
CA THR A 25 4.95 -2.58 22.25
C THR A 25 4.02 -1.39 22.11
N SER A 26 4.40 -0.24 22.65
CA SER A 26 3.67 1.00 22.38
C SER A 26 3.69 1.19 20.86
N PRO A 27 2.51 1.22 20.20
CA PRO A 27 2.47 1.50 18.77
C PRO A 27 3.19 2.80 18.50
N LYS A 28 4.07 2.80 17.50
CA LYS A 28 4.78 4.02 17.11
C LYS A 28 3.78 5.05 16.54
N PRO A 29 3.99 6.36 16.77
CA PRO A 29 3.09 7.39 16.28
C PRO A 29 3.17 7.51 14.75
N TRP A 30 2.17 8.16 14.14
CA TRP A 30 2.29 8.61 12.75
C TRP A 30 3.46 9.61 12.60
N PRO A 31 4.16 9.61 11.46
CA PRO A 31 5.11 10.67 11.12
C PRO A 31 4.38 12.00 10.88
N ASP A 32 5.17 13.06 10.74
CA ASP A 32 4.64 14.37 10.39
C ASP A 32 4.02 14.36 8.98
N SER A 33 2.97 15.17 8.81
CA SER A 33 2.27 15.38 7.54
C SER A 33 2.57 16.78 7.00
N PRO A 34 2.82 16.95 5.68
CA PRO A 34 2.85 15.90 4.66
C PRO A 34 4.15 15.06 4.70
N LEU A 35 4.10 13.83 4.19
CA LEU A 35 5.27 12.95 4.08
C LEU A 35 6.36 13.56 3.19
N TYR A 36 5.95 14.23 2.10
CA TYR A 36 6.85 14.78 1.10
C TYR A 36 6.45 16.21 0.76
N GLU A 37 7.44 17.09 0.67
CA GLU A 37 7.23 18.46 0.24
C GLU A 37 7.03 18.52 -1.28
N ALA A 38 6.22 19.50 -1.71
CA ALA A 38 6.12 19.84 -3.13
C ALA A 38 7.49 20.31 -3.66
N PRO A 39 7.82 20.01 -4.93
CA PRO A 39 9.08 20.46 -5.51
C PRO A 39 9.11 22.00 -5.57
N ALA A 40 10.30 22.56 -5.41
CA ALA A 40 10.48 24.00 -5.51
C ALA A 40 10.10 24.49 -6.92
N GLY A 41 9.31 25.57 -6.98
CA GLY A 41 8.92 26.17 -8.25
C GLY A 41 10.14 26.68 -9.03
N ASN A 42 10.16 26.43 -10.33
CA ASN A 42 11.12 27.04 -11.24
C ASN A 42 10.61 28.43 -11.68
N PRO A 43 11.31 29.54 -11.39
CA PRO A 43 10.88 30.88 -11.77
C PRO A 43 10.86 31.11 -13.29
N ASP A 44 11.59 30.29 -14.06
CA ASP A 44 11.64 30.34 -15.52
C ASP A 44 10.61 29.40 -16.17
N TRP A 45 9.77 28.72 -15.38
CA TRP A 45 8.72 27.86 -15.91
C TRP A 45 7.56 28.68 -16.46
N GLU A 46 7.28 28.48 -17.75
CA GLU A 46 6.05 28.91 -18.38
C GLU A 46 5.01 27.78 -18.25
N ALA A 47 4.03 27.97 -17.37
CA ALA A 47 2.91 27.04 -17.23
C ALA A 47 2.11 26.97 -18.54
N PRO A 48 1.52 25.80 -18.87
CA PRO A 48 0.67 25.65 -20.05
C PRO A 48 -0.43 26.72 -20.12
N ALA A 49 -0.67 27.31 -21.31
CA ALA A 49 -1.60 28.44 -21.43
C ALA A 49 -3.08 28.01 -21.54
N ASN A 50 -3.34 26.72 -21.78
CA ASN A 50 -4.68 26.17 -21.97
C ASN A 50 -4.68 24.65 -21.77
N ARG A 51 -5.89 24.05 -21.64
CA ARG A 51 -6.06 22.62 -21.37
C ARG A 51 -5.33 21.72 -22.37
N LYS A 52 -5.29 22.10 -23.65
CA LYS A 52 -4.62 21.29 -24.68
C LYS A 52 -3.11 21.26 -24.47
N GLU A 53 -2.50 22.39 -24.15
CA GLU A 53 -1.09 22.46 -23.79
C GLU A 53 -0.80 21.74 -22.47
N ALA A 54 -1.73 21.81 -21.51
CA ALA A 54 -1.59 21.10 -20.24
C ALA A 54 -1.61 19.58 -20.43
N MET A 55 -2.57 19.05 -21.20
CA MET A 55 -2.60 17.64 -21.57
C MET A 55 -1.32 17.22 -22.30
N ALA A 56 -0.79 18.06 -23.21
CA ALA A 56 0.44 17.76 -23.91
C ALA A 56 1.66 17.76 -22.97
N ALA A 57 1.67 18.58 -21.92
CA ALA A 57 2.71 18.62 -20.90
C ALA A 57 2.62 17.45 -19.90
N MET A 58 1.41 16.91 -19.68
CA MET A 58 1.14 15.76 -18.81
C MET A 58 1.25 14.41 -19.53
N ALA A 59 1.24 14.39 -20.86
CA ALA A 59 1.38 13.15 -21.62
C ALA A 59 2.83 12.65 -21.54
N GLY A 60 3.01 11.38 -21.18
CA GLY A 60 4.34 10.81 -20.99
C GLY A 60 4.33 9.47 -20.26
N HIS A 61 5.53 8.94 -20.06
CA HIS A 61 5.82 7.73 -19.30
C HIS A 61 6.39 8.11 -17.93
N TYR A 62 5.78 7.60 -16.87
CA TYR A 62 6.10 7.98 -15.50
C TYR A 62 6.46 6.77 -14.66
N ALA A 63 7.49 6.92 -13.82
CA ALA A 63 7.68 6.08 -12.66
C ALA A 63 6.61 6.46 -11.63
N HIS A 64 5.79 5.48 -11.24
CA HIS A 64 4.72 5.62 -10.27
C HIS A 64 5.22 5.26 -8.88
N TYR A 65 4.93 6.12 -7.92
CA TYR A 65 5.09 5.87 -6.49
C TYR A 65 3.90 6.41 -5.73
N ASP A 66 3.24 5.57 -4.95
CA ASP A 66 2.19 5.99 -4.05
C ASP A 66 2.38 5.42 -2.65
N VAL A 67 1.84 6.13 -1.68
CA VAL A 67 1.71 5.69 -0.31
C VAL A 67 0.25 5.81 0.07
N VAL A 68 -0.29 4.76 0.69
CA VAL A 68 -1.62 4.78 1.29
C VAL A 68 -1.50 4.42 2.76
N ALA A 69 -1.92 5.35 3.61
CA ALA A 69 -1.97 5.18 5.05
C ALA A 69 -3.31 4.54 5.45
N TYR A 70 -3.28 3.52 6.29
CA TYR A 70 -4.48 2.88 6.83
C TYR A 70 -4.44 2.82 8.36
N GLN A 71 -5.63 2.80 8.94
CA GLN A 71 -5.84 2.57 10.37
C GLN A 71 -6.71 1.33 10.59
N GLY A 72 -6.37 0.59 11.63
CA GLY A 72 -7.12 -0.58 12.07
C GLY A 72 -6.88 -0.90 13.53
N GLU A 73 -7.35 -2.08 13.94
CA GLU A 73 -7.20 -2.58 15.30
C GLU A 73 -6.66 -4.00 15.28
N THR A 74 -5.81 -4.31 16.25
CA THR A 74 -5.27 -5.66 16.46
C THR A 74 -5.38 -6.01 17.94
N PRO A 75 -5.14 -7.29 18.33
CA PRO A 75 -5.00 -7.64 19.73
C PRO A 75 -3.89 -6.87 20.48
N ASN A 76 -2.92 -6.29 19.75
CA ASN A 76 -1.82 -5.50 20.31
C ASN A 76 -2.14 -3.99 20.42
N GLY A 77 -3.37 -3.58 20.08
CA GLY A 77 -3.82 -2.19 20.06
C GLY A 77 -3.97 -1.62 18.65
N PRO A 78 -4.03 -0.28 18.54
CA PRO A 78 -4.18 0.41 17.26
C PRO A 78 -3.09 0.00 16.28
N LEU A 79 -3.50 -0.25 15.05
CA LEU A 79 -2.63 -0.55 13.93
C LEU A 79 -2.63 0.64 12.98
N SER A 80 -1.46 1.18 12.74
CA SER A 80 -1.20 2.14 11.67
C SER A 80 -0.29 1.47 10.67
N THR A 81 -0.66 1.54 9.40
CA THR A 81 0.13 0.94 8.31
C THR A 81 0.27 1.87 7.14
N PHE A 82 1.37 1.72 6.41
CA PHE A 82 1.52 2.25 5.07
C PHE A 82 1.61 1.07 4.10
N ILE A 83 0.89 1.16 3.00
CA ILE A 83 1.20 0.42 1.79
C ILE A 83 1.92 1.40 0.87
N VAL A 84 3.08 1.01 0.37
CA VAL A 84 3.88 1.79 -0.58
C VAL A 84 3.93 1.00 -1.87
N SER A 85 3.45 1.56 -2.97
CA SER A 85 3.43 0.87 -4.26
C SER A 85 4.35 1.56 -5.27
N TYR A 86 4.94 0.72 -6.12
CA TYR A 86 5.82 1.13 -7.21
C TYR A 86 5.29 0.57 -8.51
N GLY A 87 5.39 1.35 -9.59
CA GLY A 87 4.91 0.93 -10.88
C GLY A 87 5.22 1.91 -11.99
N PHE A 88 4.42 1.85 -13.05
CA PHE A 88 4.42 2.80 -14.14
C PHE A 88 3.03 3.37 -14.33
N THR A 89 2.99 4.63 -14.74
CA THR A 89 1.78 5.28 -15.25
C THR A 89 2.11 5.88 -16.61
N ASP A 90 1.34 5.51 -17.62
CA ASP A 90 1.38 6.12 -18.94
C ASP A 90 0.17 7.04 -19.12
N LEU A 91 0.43 8.28 -19.54
CA LEU A 91 -0.59 9.26 -19.90
C LEU A 91 -0.51 9.50 -21.41
N VAL A 92 -1.53 9.05 -22.14
CA VAL A 92 -1.56 9.06 -23.61
C VAL A 92 -2.75 9.88 -24.10
N ILE A 93 -2.52 10.73 -25.10
CA ILE A 93 -3.62 11.48 -25.73
C ILE A 93 -4.29 10.59 -26.80
N GLU A 94 -5.53 10.21 -26.55
CA GLU A 94 -6.35 9.38 -27.44
C GLU A 94 -7.67 10.08 -27.73
N GLU A 95 -8.03 10.20 -29.02
CA GLU A 95 -9.27 10.85 -29.47
C GLU A 95 -9.50 12.28 -28.90
N GLY A 96 -8.43 12.96 -28.45
CA GLY A 96 -8.51 14.30 -27.88
C GLY A 96 -8.71 14.35 -26.35
N GLU A 97 -8.72 13.20 -25.69
CA GLU A 97 -8.70 13.07 -24.23
C GLU A 97 -7.36 12.51 -23.73
N LEU A 98 -7.03 12.74 -22.47
CA LEU A 98 -5.88 12.13 -21.82
C LEU A 98 -6.33 10.84 -21.15
N VAL A 99 -5.67 9.73 -21.46
CA VAL A 99 -5.99 8.39 -20.98
C VAL A 99 -4.82 7.86 -20.16
N GLU A 100 -5.11 7.40 -18.95
CA GLU A 100 -4.17 6.82 -18.00
C GLU A 100 -4.16 5.30 -18.12
N TYR A 101 -2.97 4.72 -18.10
CA TYR A 101 -2.70 3.29 -18.00
C TYR A 101 -1.72 3.03 -16.86
N ASP A 102 -2.09 2.16 -15.92
CA ASP A 102 -1.27 1.83 -14.76
C ASP A 102 -0.75 0.38 -14.82
N CYS A 103 0.45 0.17 -14.32
CA CYS A 103 1.04 -1.14 -14.08
C CYS A 103 1.77 -1.12 -12.73
N PHE A 104 1.51 -2.11 -11.87
CA PHE A 104 2.17 -2.21 -10.57
C PHE A 104 3.30 -3.25 -10.60
N CYS A 105 4.44 -2.89 -10.01
CA CYS A 105 5.66 -3.70 -10.01
C CYS A 105 5.98 -4.30 -8.64
N HIS A 106 5.88 -3.51 -7.58
CA HIS A 106 6.29 -3.89 -6.23
C HIS A 106 5.45 -3.18 -5.18
N ALA A 107 5.26 -3.81 -4.02
CA ALA A 107 4.60 -3.18 -2.88
C ALA A 107 5.33 -3.50 -1.57
N GLU A 108 5.49 -2.48 -0.74
CA GLU A 108 6.04 -2.56 0.61
C GLU A 108 4.93 -2.29 1.62
N HIS A 109 4.97 -3.00 2.76
CA HIS A 109 4.04 -2.78 3.85
C HIS A 109 4.80 -2.41 5.13
N LYS A 110 4.53 -1.21 5.64
CA LYS A 110 5.08 -0.73 6.91
C LYS A 110 3.99 -0.77 7.97
N ALA A 111 4.36 -1.15 9.19
CA ALA A 111 3.44 -1.15 10.33
C ALA A 111 4.10 -0.51 11.55
N ASN A 112 3.30 0.15 12.39
CA ASN A 112 3.75 0.70 13.66
C ASN A 112 3.90 -0.35 14.78
N GLN A 113 3.79 -1.63 14.43
CA GLN A 113 3.91 -2.78 15.33
C GLN A 113 5.06 -3.69 14.89
N ASN A 114 5.48 -4.61 15.78
CA ASN A 114 6.54 -5.59 15.48
C ASN A 114 6.02 -6.73 14.58
N MET A 115 5.67 -6.37 13.35
CA MET A 115 5.29 -7.28 12.27
C MET A 115 5.96 -6.85 10.98
N THR A 116 6.29 -7.83 10.14
CA THR A 116 6.73 -7.61 8.77
C THR A 116 5.78 -8.35 7.86
N THR A 117 5.34 -7.68 6.81
CA THR A 117 4.47 -8.24 5.79
C THR A 117 5.20 -8.17 4.47
N THR A 118 5.12 -9.23 3.68
CA THR A 118 5.66 -9.27 2.32
C THR A 118 4.52 -9.60 1.37
N PHE A 119 4.25 -8.67 0.47
CA PHE A 119 3.34 -8.87 -0.65
C PHE A 119 4.20 -9.21 -1.88
N PRO A 120 4.12 -10.43 -2.44
CA PRO A 120 4.99 -10.84 -3.54
C PRO A 120 4.77 -10.00 -4.81
N ASP A 121 5.82 -9.73 -5.58
CA ASP A 121 5.72 -9.03 -6.86
C ASP A 121 4.77 -9.70 -7.86
N ALA A 122 4.59 -11.02 -7.76
CA ALA A 122 3.60 -11.74 -8.56
C ALA A 122 2.16 -11.30 -8.21
N ALA A 123 1.85 -11.18 -6.92
CA ALA A 123 0.57 -10.67 -6.45
C ALA A 123 0.40 -9.18 -6.78
N THR A 124 1.46 -8.36 -6.63
CA THR A 124 1.41 -6.94 -7.03
C THR A 124 1.11 -6.79 -8.53
N ARG A 125 1.81 -7.54 -9.39
CA ARG A 125 1.63 -7.50 -10.84
C ARG A 125 0.32 -8.11 -11.32
N ALA A 126 -0.38 -8.86 -10.47
CA ALA A 126 -1.72 -9.35 -10.77
C ALA A 126 -2.79 -8.26 -10.68
N ILE A 127 -2.48 -7.11 -10.07
CA ILE A 127 -3.35 -5.93 -10.09
C ILE A 127 -3.28 -5.31 -11.48
N LEU A 128 -4.37 -5.44 -12.24
CA LEU A 128 -4.48 -4.95 -13.61
C LEU A 128 -5.61 -3.93 -13.74
N PRO A 129 -5.36 -2.64 -13.42
CA PRO A 129 -6.36 -1.60 -13.55
C PRO A 129 -6.87 -1.45 -14.98
N ARG A 130 -8.14 -1.04 -15.09
CA ARG A 130 -8.67 -0.55 -16.37
C ARG A 130 -8.06 0.82 -16.68
N SER A 131 -7.86 1.11 -17.96
CA SER A 131 -7.52 2.46 -18.40
C SER A 131 -8.62 3.45 -18.01
N ALA A 132 -8.23 4.69 -17.71
CA ALA A 132 -9.16 5.75 -17.31
C ALA A 132 -8.97 7.00 -18.16
N VAL A 133 -10.07 7.60 -18.62
CA VAL A 133 -10.02 8.99 -19.09
C VAL A 133 -9.91 9.89 -17.88
N VAL A 134 -8.88 10.74 -17.85
CA VAL A 134 -8.62 11.67 -16.75
C VAL A 134 -9.17 13.06 -17.05
N GLU A 135 -9.55 13.79 -16.01
CA GLU A 135 -9.98 15.17 -16.12
C GLU A 135 -8.80 16.11 -15.90
N VAL A 136 -8.45 16.88 -16.93
CA VAL A 136 -7.43 17.95 -16.84
C VAL A 136 -8.13 19.31 -16.70
N TYR A 137 -7.82 20.03 -15.62
CA TYR A 137 -8.44 21.31 -15.27
C TYR A 137 -7.43 22.27 -14.62
N GLU A 138 -7.76 23.56 -14.61
CA GLU A 138 -6.96 24.59 -13.95
C GLU A 138 -7.67 25.05 -12.68
N GLU A 139 -6.94 25.11 -11.57
CA GLU A 139 -7.42 25.65 -10.29
C GLU A 139 -6.30 26.48 -9.66
N ASP A 140 -6.62 27.70 -9.21
CA ASP A 140 -5.68 28.63 -8.58
C ASP A 140 -4.37 28.89 -9.37
N GLY A 141 -4.45 28.83 -10.70
CA GLY A 141 -3.31 29.03 -11.61
C GLY A 141 -2.38 27.82 -11.74
N ALA A 142 -2.76 26.66 -11.19
CA ALA A 142 -2.08 25.39 -11.36
C ALA A 142 -2.92 24.44 -12.22
N TRP A 143 -2.24 23.65 -13.06
CA TRP A 143 -2.89 22.59 -13.83
C TRP A 143 -2.95 21.32 -13.00
N ASN A 144 -4.15 20.77 -12.90
CA ASN A 144 -4.45 19.57 -12.15
C ASN A 144 -4.99 18.47 -13.06
N LEU A 145 -4.84 17.24 -12.59
CA LEU A 145 -5.32 16.01 -13.19
C LEU A 145 -6.11 15.26 -12.11
N PHE A 146 -7.38 14.99 -12.39
CA PHE A 146 -8.20 14.10 -11.59
C PHE A 146 -8.41 12.79 -12.33
N ARG A 147 -8.06 11.68 -11.67
CA ARG A 147 -8.27 10.33 -12.18
C ARG A 147 -9.44 9.66 -11.42
N PRO A 148 -10.52 9.28 -12.12
CA PRO A 148 -11.67 8.67 -11.48
C PRO A 148 -11.37 7.26 -10.95
N ALA A 149 -12.28 6.73 -10.14
CA ALA A 149 -12.16 5.39 -9.60
C ALA A 149 -12.15 4.32 -10.71
N THR A 150 -11.17 3.41 -10.65
CA THR A 150 -11.15 2.20 -11.51
C THR A 150 -11.17 0.95 -10.64
N PRO A 151 -12.34 0.54 -10.13
CA PRO A 151 -12.46 -0.71 -9.41
C PRO A 151 -11.80 -1.87 -10.16
N THR A 152 -10.95 -2.62 -9.45
CA THR A 152 -10.14 -3.73 -10.01
C THR A 152 -10.16 -4.89 -9.03
N LEU A 153 -10.46 -6.10 -9.51
CA LEU A 153 -10.51 -7.29 -8.65
C LEU A 153 -9.18 -8.05 -8.70
N ILE A 154 -8.74 -8.52 -7.54
CA ILE A 154 -7.58 -9.40 -7.37
C ILE A 154 -7.93 -10.53 -6.37
N GLY A 155 -7.50 -11.74 -6.67
CA GLY A 155 -7.82 -12.95 -5.89
C GLY A 155 -9.28 -13.42 -6.01
N ILE A 156 -10.08 -12.75 -6.85
CA ILE A 156 -11.48 -13.07 -7.09
C ILE A 156 -11.91 -12.59 -8.49
N GLY A 157 -12.75 -13.36 -9.17
CA GLY A 157 -13.39 -12.96 -10.42
C GLY A 157 -14.71 -12.21 -10.19
N GLY A 158 -15.30 -11.70 -11.27
CA GLY A 158 -16.63 -11.09 -11.24
C GLY A 158 -16.69 -9.72 -11.89
N ASN A 159 -17.71 -8.95 -11.52
CA ASN A 159 -17.86 -7.57 -11.97
C ASN A 159 -17.15 -6.63 -10.97
N PRO A 160 -16.12 -5.88 -11.37
CA PRO A 160 -15.44 -4.94 -10.47
C PRO A 160 -16.33 -3.76 -10.04
N ASP A 161 -17.43 -3.48 -10.73
CA ASP A 161 -18.29 -2.32 -10.41
C ASP A 161 -19.34 -2.62 -9.31
N VAL A 162 -19.35 -3.83 -8.74
CA VAL A 162 -20.20 -4.20 -7.59
C VAL A 162 -19.35 -4.44 -6.34
N PRO A 163 -19.94 -4.31 -5.13
CA PRO A 163 -19.21 -4.59 -3.88
C PRO A 163 -18.59 -5.99 -3.85
N LEU A 164 -17.41 -6.08 -3.24
CA LEU A 164 -16.70 -7.33 -3.03
C LEU A 164 -17.54 -8.31 -2.20
N SER A 165 -17.57 -9.57 -2.64
CA SER A 165 -18.16 -10.64 -1.85
C SER A 165 -17.37 -10.83 -0.56
N MET A 166 -18.04 -10.82 0.59
CA MET A 166 -17.41 -11.05 1.90
C MET A 166 -17.53 -12.51 2.36
N ASN A 167 -17.80 -13.44 1.43
CA ASN A 167 -17.88 -14.87 1.70
C ASN A 167 -16.55 -15.56 1.34
N PRO A 168 -15.81 -16.14 2.31
CA PRO A 168 -14.56 -16.85 2.03
C PRO A 168 -14.75 -18.15 1.24
N GLY A 169 -15.99 -18.62 1.07
CA GLY A 169 -16.34 -19.76 0.19
C GLY A 169 -16.95 -19.33 -1.14
N ASP A 170 -16.73 -18.09 -1.59
CA ASP A 170 -17.23 -17.63 -2.88
C ASP A 170 -16.60 -18.45 -4.03
N PRO A 171 -17.39 -19.04 -4.93
CA PRO A 171 -16.86 -19.85 -6.04
C PRO A 171 -16.06 -19.05 -7.06
N LEU A 172 -16.09 -17.72 -7.02
CA LEU A 172 -15.30 -16.85 -7.89
C LEU A 172 -13.90 -16.57 -7.36
N ILE A 173 -13.55 -17.03 -6.14
CA ILE A 173 -12.18 -16.94 -5.62
C ILE A 173 -11.24 -17.69 -6.57
N LYS A 174 -10.16 -17.04 -6.96
CA LYS A 174 -9.17 -17.54 -7.91
C LYS A 174 -7.76 -17.25 -7.41
N ASP A 175 -6.82 -18.04 -7.90
CA ASP A 175 -5.38 -17.94 -7.65
C ASP A 175 -4.81 -16.98 -8.70
N ASP A 176 -4.62 -15.71 -8.35
CA ASP A 176 -4.17 -14.68 -9.29
C ASP A 176 -2.64 -14.51 -9.31
N ASP A 177 -1.94 -15.02 -8.30
CA ASP A 177 -0.47 -15.02 -8.20
C ASP A 177 0.18 -16.39 -8.54
N ASP A 178 -0.63 -17.35 -9.01
CA ASP A 178 -0.24 -18.68 -9.49
C ASP A 178 0.56 -19.51 -8.46
N ASP A 179 0.26 -19.34 -7.16
CA ASP A 179 0.99 -19.98 -6.06
C ASP A 179 0.32 -21.27 -5.54
N GLY A 180 -0.86 -21.59 -6.08
CA GLY A 180 -1.69 -22.73 -5.72
C GLY A 180 -2.62 -22.50 -4.52
N LYS A 181 -2.76 -21.26 -4.04
CA LYS A 181 -3.61 -20.85 -2.91
C LYS A 181 -4.82 -20.06 -3.40
N PRO A 182 -5.92 -20.03 -2.63
CA PRO A 182 -7.07 -19.24 -3.02
C PRO A 182 -6.79 -17.75 -2.82
N GLY A 183 -7.13 -16.89 -3.78
CA GLY A 183 -6.88 -15.46 -3.66
C GLY A 183 -5.47 -15.08 -4.11
N VAL A 184 -4.84 -14.19 -3.36
CA VAL A 184 -3.38 -13.93 -3.43
C VAL A 184 -2.77 -14.06 -2.05
N THR A 185 -1.51 -14.47 -2.00
CA THR A 185 -0.83 -14.79 -0.73
C THR A 185 0.00 -13.64 -0.19
N VAL A 186 -0.23 -13.32 1.07
CA VAL A 186 0.53 -12.35 1.86
C VAL A 186 1.31 -13.07 2.94
N PHE A 187 2.63 -12.88 2.97
CA PHE A 187 3.48 -13.48 3.99
C PHE A 187 3.62 -12.56 5.20
N ILE A 188 3.46 -13.10 6.41
CA ILE A 188 3.53 -12.33 7.64
C ILE A 188 4.54 -12.95 8.60
N THR A 189 5.41 -12.11 9.15
CA THR A 189 6.30 -12.46 10.26
C THR A 189 5.94 -11.60 11.48
N LEU A 190 5.40 -12.24 12.52
CA LEU A 190 5.11 -11.59 13.81
C LEU A 190 6.28 -11.75 14.77
N PHE A 191 6.66 -10.65 15.44
CA PHE A 191 7.72 -10.61 16.46
C PHE A 191 9.07 -11.19 15.98
N GLY A 192 9.32 -11.18 14.65
CA GLY A 192 10.52 -11.76 14.03
C GLY A 192 10.64 -13.28 14.06
N LEU A 193 9.63 -14.00 14.59
CA LEU A 193 9.75 -15.44 14.89
C LEU A 193 8.61 -16.27 14.29
N ILE A 194 7.37 -15.77 14.36
CA ILE A 194 6.17 -16.51 13.96
C ILE A 194 5.89 -16.16 12.51
N ARG A 195 6.01 -17.14 11.62
CA ARG A 195 5.75 -16.99 10.19
C ARG A 195 4.40 -17.60 9.83
N GLY A 196 3.63 -16.87 9.03
CA GLY A 196 2.35 -17.31 8.51
C GLY A 196 2.04 -16.67 7.16
N GLU A 197 0.89 -17.04 6.63
CA GLU A 197 0.36 -16.63 5.33
C GLU A 197 -1.09 -16.19 5.56
N ILE A 198 -1.49 -15.10 4.91
CA ILE A 198 -2.90 -14.72 4.75
C ILE A 198 -3.22 -14.82 3.26
N TYR A 199 -4.38 -15.38 2.97
CA TYR A 199 -4.93 -15.46 1.63
C TYR A 199 -6.03 -14.41 1.50
N ILE A 200 -5.89 -13.47 0.58
CA ILE A 200 -6.82 -12.35 0.44
C ILE A 200 -7.42 -12.27 -0.96
N ALA A 201 -8.62 -11.72 -1.04
CA ALA A 201 -9.18 -11.17 -2.24
C ALA A 201 -9.46 -9.69 -2.00
N ARG A 202 -9.21 -8.85 -3.00
CA ARG A 202 -9.46 -7.41 -2.90
C ARG A 202 -10.21 -6.89 -4.10
N ARG A 203 -10.89 -5.77 -3.87
CA ARG A 203 -11.37 -4.86 -4.89
C ARG A 203 -10.66 -3.54 -4.66
N GLU A 204 -9.68 -3.25 -5.50
CA GLU A 204 -8.87 -2.04 -5.45
C GLU A 204 -9.67 -0.87 -6.05
N ILE A 205 -9.83 0.23 -5.32
CA ILE A 205 -10.65 1.40 -5.73
C ILE A 205 -9.89 2.69 -5.45
N PHE A 206 -8.90 2.96 -6.30
CA PHE A 206 -8.09 4.17 -6.22
C PHE A 206 -8.66 5.32 -7.05
N GLN A 207 -8.54 6.53 -6.52
CA GLN A 207 -8.75 7.80 -7.20
C GLN A 207 -7.57 8.72 -6.90
N ASN A 208 -7.16 9.53 -7.86
CA ASN A 208 -5.98 10.38 -7.71
C ASN A 208 -6.33 11.84 -8.03
N ASP A 209 -5.88 12.74 -7.17
CA ASP A 209 -5.84 14.17 -7.41
C ASP A 209 -4.37 14.58 -7.52
N LEU A 210 -3.97 15.14 -8.67
CA LEU A 210 -2.58 15.41 -9.03
C LEU A 210 -2.42 16.84 -9.55
N THR A 211 -1.31 17.48 -9.25
CA THR A 211 -0.90 18.78 -9.77
C THR A 211 0.35 18.63 -10.63
N LEU A 212 0.39 19.30 -11.78
CA LEU A 212 1.57 19.39 -12.64
C LEU A 212 2.56 20.38 -12.06
N TYR A 213 3.84 20.00 -12.01
CA TYR A 213 4.94 20.86 -11.54
C TYR A 213 5.95 21.19 -12.65
N SER A 214 6.80 22.18 -12.39
CA SER A 214 7.80 22.69 -13.36
C SER A 214 8.84 21.67 -13.80
N ASP A 215 9.07 20.63 -13.01
CA ASP A 215 9.98 19.53 -13.34
C ASP A 215 9.32 18.47 -14.23
N GLY A 216 8.05 18.67 -14.61
CA GLY A 216 7.24 17.72 -15.38
C GLY A 216 6.60 16.63 -14.53
N SER A 217 6.87 16.59 -13.21
CA SER A 217 6.23 15.62 -12.33
C SER A 217 4.77 15.97 -12.07
N LEU A 218 3.97 14.94 -11.84
CA LEU A 218 2.61 15.05 -11.31
C LEU A 218 2.64 14.56 -9.88
N ARG A 219 2.15 15.35 -8.93
CA ARG A 219 2.13 14.98 -7.51
C ARG A 219 0.85 15.39 -6.84
N GLY A 220 0.41 14.61 -5.87
CA GLY A 220 -0.79 14.91 -5.10
C GLY A 220 -1.13 13.77 -4.16
N SER A 221 -2.40 13.36 -4.09
CA SER A 221 -2.86 12.38 -3.12
C SER A 221 -3.74 11.29 -3.72
N VAL A 222 -3.63 10.09 -3.15
CA VAL A 222 -4.51 8.96 -3.42
C VAL A 222 -5.67 8.97 -2.43
N ARG A 223 -6.88 8.75 -2.96
CA ARG A 223 -8.03 8.31 -2.19
C ARG A 223 -8.25 6.83 -2.46
N ASP A 224 -8.33 6.05 -1.39
CA ASP A 224 -8.53 4.62 -1.47
C ASP A 224 -9.81 4.20 -0.73
N ASP A 225 -10.79 3.73 -1.50
CA ASP A 225 -12.05 3.17 -0.98
C ASP A 225 -12.09 1.63 -1.14
N SER A 226 -10.92 0.97 -1.23
CA SER A 226 -10.79 -0.46 -1.48
C SER A 226 -11.46 -1.36 -0.44
N GLU A 227 -11.83 -2.56 -0.90
CA GLU A 227 -12.45 -3.60 -0.09
C GLU A 227 -11.53 -4.83 -0.03
N GLN A 228 -11.44 -5.46 1.14
CA GLN A 228 -10.63 -6.65 1.38
C GLN A 228 -11.43 -7.77 2.07
N LEU A 229 -11.29 -8.98 1.54
CA LEU A 229 -11.73 -10.23 2.14
C LEU A 229 -10.50 -11.06 2.54
N VAL A 230 -10.45 -11.48 3.80
CA VAL A 230 -9.57 -12.58 4.22
C VAL A 230 -10.26 -13.90 3.89
N VAL A 231 -9.73 -14.60 2.90
CA VAL A 231 -10.23 -15.90 2.42
C VAL A 231 -9.83 -17.01 3.39
N GLY A 232 -8.60 -16.92 3.92
CA GLY A 232 -8.07 -17.86 4.90
C GLY A 232 -6.67 -17.48 5.34
N ALA A 233 -6.07 -18.33 6.17
CA ALA A 233 -4.68 -18.16 6.60
C ALA A 233 -4.06 -19.49 7.03
N SER A 234 -2.74 -19.55 7.06
CA SER A 234 -2.01 -20.73 7.57
C SER A 234 -2.03 -20.84 9.10
N LEU A 235 -2.34 -19.76 9.82
CA LEU A 235 -2.46 -19.71 11.27
C LEU A 235 -3.83 -19.16 11.68
N GLY A 236 -4.48 -19.78 12.67
CA GLY A 236 -5.80 -19.35 13.14
C GLY A 236 -5.84 -17.92 13.68
N ILE A 237 -4.73 -17.41 14.24
CA ILE A 237 -4.63 -16.02 14.71
C ILE A 237 -4.63 -15.00 13.57
N LEU A 238 -4.25 -15.42 12.36
CA LEU A 238 -4.23 -14.59 11.16
C LEU A 238 -5.54 -14.71 10.35
N ASN A 239 -6.36 -15.73 10.64
CA ASN A 239 -7.63 -15.97 9.96
C ASN A 239 -8.77 -15.18 10.61
N ALA A 240 -8.69 -13.85 10.52
CA ALA A 240 -9.69 -12.93 11.04
C ALA A 240 -10.06 -11.92 9.95
N PRO A 241 -11.32 -11.45 9.89
CA PRO A 241 -11.69 -10.35 9.00
C PRO A 241 -10.81 -9.13 9.22
N ASN A 242 -10.28 -8.57 8.13
CA ASN A 242 -9.45 -7.38 8.16
C ASN A 242 -9.72 -6.56 6.89
N ASN A 243 -10.20 -5.33 7.07
CA ASN A 243 -10.46 -4.36 6.01
C ASN A 243 -10.25 -2.96 6.60
N PRO A 244 -9.00 -2.51 6.76
CA PRO A 244 -8.70 -1.26 7.45
C PRO A 244 -9.14 -0.06 6.61
N ASP A 245 -9.57 1.01 7.27
CA ASP A 245 -9.98 2.25 6.60
C ASP A 245 -8.75 3.09 6.25
N GLN A 246 -8.79 3.79 5.11
CA GLN A 246 -7.77 4.80 4.79
C GLN A 246 -7.72 5.89 5.88
N TRP A 247 -6.52 6.29 6.26
CA TRP A 247 -6.30 7.42 7.15
C TRP A 247 -6.65 8.73 6.42
N PRO A 248 -7.47 9.63 7.02
CA PRO A 248 -8.09 10.74 6.30
C PRO A 248 -7.16 11.91 5.96
N ASP A 249 -5.93 11.94 6.45
CA ASP A 249 -4.98 13.02 6.15
C ASP A 249 -4.32 12.78 4.77
N PRO A 250 -4.62 13.59 3.75
CA PRO A 250 -4.06 13.40 2.41
C PRO A 250 -2.53 13.56 2.37
N GLY A 251 -1.93 14.29 3.31
CA GLY A 251 -0.48 14.43 3.39
C GLY A 251 0.24 13.13 3.77
N LEU A 252 -0.48 12.13 4.28
CA LEU A 252 0.01 10.77 4.53
C LEU A 252 -0.38 9.78 3.41
N ASN A 253 -1.04 10.25 2.35
CA ASN A 253 -1.45 9.44 1.20
C ASN A 253 -0.90 9.98 -0.15
N PRO A 254 0.40 10.33 -0.27
CA PRO A 254 0.93 10.93 -1.48
C PRO A 254 0.96 9.98 -2.68
N ILE A 255 0.80 10.53 -3.88
CA ILE A 255 1.18 9.92 -5.16
C ILE A 255 2.15 10.84 -5.89
N LEU A 256 3.19 10.24 -6.46
CA LEU A 256 4.26 10.87 -7.23
C LEU A 256 4.40 10.14 -8.56
N LEU A 257 4.17 10.86 -9.66
CA LEU A 257 4.48 10.41 -11.01
C LEU A 257 5.69 11.20 -11.49
N ILE A 258 6.82 10.51 -11.60
CA ILE A 258 8.10 11.12 -11.98
C ILE A 258 8.37 10.79 -13.45
N PRO A 259 8.52 11.78 -14.34
CA PRO A 259 8.79 11.51 -15.75
C PRO A 259 10.14 10.80 -15.86
N ILE A 260 10.17 9.71 -16.62
CA ILE A 260 11.37 8.90 -16.81
C ILE A 260 11.69 8.69 -18.29
N PRO A 261 12.95 8.42 -18.63
CA PRO A 261 13.34 8.04 -19.98
C PRO A 261 12.59 6.79 -20.49
N GLU A 262 12.31 6.73 -21.79
CA GLU A 262 11.64 5.58 -22.44
C GLU A 262 12.44 4.27 -22.37
N ASP A 263 13.73 4.30 -22.01
CA ASP A 263 14.57 3.10 -21.89
C ASP A 263 14.49 2.43 -20.51
N ILE A 264 13.66 2.95 -19.60
CA ILE A 264 13.32 2.31 -18.31
C ILE A 264 11.89 1.79 -18.42
N ASP A 265 11.72 0.53 -18.82
CA ASP A 265 10.41 -0.05 -19.13
C ASP A 265 10.13 -1.37 -18.38
N THR A 266 11.06 -1.82 -17.54
CA THR A 266 10.90 -3.03 -16.72
C THR A 266 10.79 -2.74 -15.22
N CYS A 267 10.04 -3.60 -14.52
CA CYS A 267 9.94 -3.52 -13.06
C CYS A 267 11.31 -3.66 -12.38
N GLU A 268 12.19 -4.51 -12.92
CA GLU A 268 13.54 -4.70 -12.39
C GLU A 268 14.38 -3.42 -12.51
N GLU A 269 14.29 -2.70 -13.62
CA GLU A 269 15.01 -1.43 -13.82
C GLU A 269 14.44 -0.31 -12.94
N LEU A 270 13.12 -0.19 -12.86
CA LEU A 270 12.44 0.76 -11.97
C LEU A 270 12.92 0.55 -10.53
N MET A 271 12.88 -0.68 -10.04
CA MET A 271 13.27 -0.99 -8.66
C MET A 271 14.76 -0.80 -8.42
N ALA A 272 15.62 -1.00 -9.43
CA ALA A 272 17.05 -0.69 -9.34
C ALA A 272 17.33 0.82 -9.25
N HIS A 273 16.43 1.67 -9.73
CA HIS A 273 16.58 3.13 -9.76
C HIS A 273 15.66 3.86 -8.76
N ARG A 274 14.88 3.14 -7.96
CA ARG A 274 13.87 3.72 -7.05
C ARG A 274 14.40 4.84 -6.16
N GLU A 275 15.62 4.70 -5.62
CA GLU A 275 16.24 5.70 -4.74
C GLU A 275 16.68 6.97 -5.47
N ALA A 276 16.83 6.90 -6.79
CA ALA A 276 17.11 8.06 -7.63
C ALA A 276 15.83 8.80 -8.05
N PHE A 277 14.69 8.10 -8.12
CA PHE A 277 13.42 8.67 -8.56
C PHE A 277 12.55 9.16 -7.40
N PHE A 278 12.55 8.43 -6.29
CA PHE A 278 11.59 8.63 -5.21
C PHE A 278 12.27 9.03 -3.90
N PRO A 279 11.56 9.76 -3.02
CA PRO A 279 12.01 9.98 -1.67
C PRO A 279 12.08 8.66 -0.89
N PRO A 280 12.77 8.63 0.27
CA PRO A 280 12.73 7.49 1.16
C PRO A 280 11.28 7.12 1.55
N GLU A 281 11.03 5.82 1.68
CA GLU A 281 9.77 5.29 2.18
C GLU A 281 9.45 5.83 3.59
N PRO A 282 8.17 5.98 3.94
CA PRO A 282 7.79 6.47 5.26
C PRO A 282 8.17 5.49 6.37
N GLU A 283 8.52 6.02 7.53
CA GLU A 283 8.79 5.26 8.75
C GLU A 283 7.91 5.74 9.91
N PHE A 284 7.68 4.83 10.87
CA PHE A 284 7.04 5.11 12.16
C PHE A 284 8.07 5.26 13.28
#